data_AF-A0A350P846-F1
#
_entry.id   AF-A0A350P846-F1
#
_cell.length_a   1.000
_cell.length_b   1.000
_cell.length_c   1.000
_cell.angle_alpha   90.00
_cell.angle_beta   90.00
_cell.angle_gamma   90.00
#
_symmetry.space_group_name_H-M   'P 1'
#
loop_
_entity.id
_entity.type
_entity.pdbx_description
1 polymer ?
#
loop_
_entity_poly.entity_id
_entity_poly.type
_entity_poly.pdbx_seq_one_letter_code
_entity_poly.pdbx_strand_id
1 'polypeptide(L)'
;MSEAKLRTQQERAAHAERLLKDPLLQEAFKTLNDEFMRTWRQTEVGDTEARERIYNLCTALDTLKQQIASVVVDGKIAKMNLEQQQKNR
;
A
#
# COMPACT_ATOMS: atom_id res chain seq x y z
N MET A 1 -19.02 -14.38 -8.74
CA MET A 1 -17.54 -14.43 -8.86
C MET A 1 -17.13 -15.89 -9.03
N SER A 2 -16.27 -16.21 -10.01
CA SER A 2 -15.79 -17.58 -10.19
C SER A 2 -14.80 -17.97 -9.08
N GLU A 3 -14.75 -19.25 -8.74
CA GLU A 3 -13.81 -19.80 -7.75
C GLU A 3 -12.36 -19.48 -8.13
N ALA A 4 -12.02 -19.59 -9.42
CA ALA A 4 -10.69 -19.23 -9.95
C ALA A 4 -10.31 -17.77 -9.65
N LYS A 5 -11.24 -16.82 -9.85
CA LYS A 5 -10.98 -15.40 -9.57
C LYS A 5 -10.73 -15.13 -8.09
N LEU A 6 -11.47 -15.80 -7.20
CA LEU A 6 -11.29 -15.66 -5.76
C LEU A 6 -9.93 -16.22 -5.31
N ARG A 7 -9.49 -17.36 -5.87
CA ARG A 7 -8.16 -17.92 -5.60
C ARG A 7 -7.04 -16.99 -6.06
N THR A 8 -7.14 -16.41 -7.26
CA THR A 8 -6.17 -15.41 -7.73
C THR A 8 -6.10 -14.19 -6.81
N GLN A 9 -7.23 -13.73 -6.26
CA GLN A 9 -7.24 -12.63 -5.29
C GLN A 9 -6.52 -13.00 -3.98
N GLN A 10 -6.69 -14.24 -3.49
CA GLN A 10 -5.96 -14.72 -2.31
C GLN A 10 -4.44 -14.80 -2.55
N GLU A 11 -4.01 -15.30 -3.71
CA GLU A 11 -2.59 -15.37 -4.07
C GLU A 11 -1.96 -13.98 -4.14
N ARG A 12 -2.66 -13.02 -4.76
CA ARG A 12 -2.23 -11.61 -4.79
C ARG A 12 -2.14 -11.00 -3.41
N ALA A 13 -3.11 -11.27 -2.53
CA ALA A 13 -3.07 -10.78 -1.16
C ALA A 13 -1.91 -11.38 -0.36
N ALA A 14 -1.63 -12.67 -0.50
CA ALA A 14 -0.47 -13.29 0.13
C ALA A 14 0.84 -12.65 -0.35
N HIS A 15 0.94 -12.31 -1.64
CA HIS A 15 2.09 -11.60 -2.16
C HIS A 15 2.19 -10.16 -1.60
N ALA A 16 1.09 -9.42 -1.54
CA ALA A 16 1.04 -8.08 -0.97
C ALA A 16 1.40 -8.08 0.53
N GLU A 17 0.97 -9.07 1.30
CA GLU A 17 1.38 -9.26 2.69
C GLU A 17 2.89 -9.50 2.83
N ARG A 18 3.50 -10.28 1.91
CA ARG A 18 4.95 -10.46 1.87
C ARG A 18 5.66 -9.14 1.61
N LEU A 19 5.21 -8.37 0.62
CA LEU A 19 5.79 -7.06 0.30
C LEU A 19 5.71 -6.10 1.49
N LEU A 20 4.56 -6.00 2.16
CA LEU A 20 4.40 -5.10 3.32
C LEU A 20 5.25 -5.50 4.54
N LYS A 21 5.66 -6.77 4.62
CA LYS A 21 6.56 -7.31 5.65
C LYS A 21 8.02 -7.36 5.21
N ASP A 22 8.30 -7.04 3.94
CA ASP A 22 9.65 -7.06 3.40
C ASP A 22 10.49 -5.95 4.03
N PRO A 23 11.62 -6.27 4.69
CA PRO A 23 12.42 -5.27 5.39
C PRO A 23 12.97 -4.18 4.46
N LEU A 24 13.36 -4.54 3.23
CA LEU A 24 13.92 -3.60 2.26
C LEU A 24 12.85 -2.64 1.76
N LEU A 25 11.63 -3.12 1.52
CA LEU A 25 10.52 -2.24 1.14
C LEU A 25 10.09 -1.32 2.29
N GLN A 26 10.05 -1.83 3.52
CA GLN A 26 9.78 -1.00 4.71
C GLN A 26 10.84 0.08 4.91
N GLU A 27 12.11 -0.28 4.75
CA GLU A 27 13.23 0.64 4.78
C GLU A 27 13.10 1.70 3.68
N ALA A 28 12.81 1.31 2.44
CA ALA A 28 12.64 2.24 1.33
C ALA A 28 11.52 3.28 1.61
N PHE A 29 10.36 2.85 2.08
CA PHE A 29 9.28 3.76 2.47
C PHE A 29 9.72 4.73 3.57
N LYS A 30 10.42 4.22 4.60
CA LYS A 30 10.91 5.05 5.70
C LYS A 30 11.94 6.07 5.23
N THR A 31 12.95 5.62 4.49
CA THR A 31 14.05 6.44 3.98
C THR A 31 13.54 7.58 3.10
N LEU A 32 12.64 7.28 2.15
CA LEU A 32 12.06 8.31 1.28
C LEU A 32 11.20 9.31 2.07
N ASN A 33 10.36 8.83 3.00
CA ASN A 33 9.57 9.73 3.83
C ASN A 33 10.46 10.66 4.68
N ASP A 34 11.52 10.13 5.29
CA ASP A 34 12.46 10.92 6.09
C ASP A 34 13.18 11.97 5.22
N GLU A 35 13.57 11.61 3.99
CA GLU A 35 14.18 12.53 3.03
C GLU A 35 13.22 13.65 2.59
N PHE A 36 11.97 13.32 2.29
CA PHE A 36 10.95 14.30 1.92
C PHE A 36 10.68 15.27 3.08
N MET A 37 10.52 14.74 4.30
CA MET A 37 10.28 15.57 5.48
C MET A 37 11.49 16.45 5.81
N ARG A 38 12.72 15.94 5.63
CA ARG A 38 13.94 16.73 5.77
C ARG A 38 13.98 17.87 4.76
N THR A 39 13.72 17.57 3.48
CA THR A 39 13.70 18.57 2.41
C THR A 39 12.64 19.63 2.66
N TRP A 40 11.44 19.22 3.10
CA TRP A 40 10.36 20.16 3.44
C TRP A 40 10.75 21.12 4.56
N ARG A 41 11.46 20.65 5.60
CA ARG A 41 11.94 21.51 6.70
C ARG A 41 13.03 22.50 6.27
N GLN A 42 13.73 22.21 5.17
CA GLN A 42 14.76 23.08 4.61
C GLN A 42 14.22 24.12 3.63
N THR A 43 12.93 24.04 3.27
CA THR A 43 12.29 25.07 2.42
C THR A 43 12.20 26.41 3.15
N GLU A 44 12.33 27.50 2.39
CA GLU A 44 12.03 28.83 2.90
C GLU A 44 10.54 28.96 3.24
N VAL A 45 10.20 29.80 4.22
CA VAL A 45 8.81 30.00 4.67
C VAL A 45 7.91 30.49 3.53
N GLY A 46 8.45 31.26 2.58
CA GLY A 46 7.73 31.79 1.42
C GLY A 46 7.66 30.85 0.21
N ASP A 47 8.41 29.75 0.20
CA ASP A 47 8.47 28.83 -0.94
C ASP A 47 7.32 27.81 -0.90
N THR A 48 6.11 28.33 -1.07
CA THR A 48 4.87 27.54 -1.06
C THR A 48 4.88 26.46 -2.13
N GLU A 49 5.45 26.74 -3.31
CA GLU A 49 5.47 25.81 -4.44
C GLU A 49 6.35 24.59 -4.13
N ALA A 50 7.56 24.79 -3.58
CA ALA A 50 8.40 23.67 -3.16
C ALA A 50 7.72 22.84 -2.06
N ARG A 51 7.07 23.49 -1.11
CA ARG A 51 6.35 22.82 -0.01
C ARG A 51 5.19 21.97 -0.52
N GLU A 52 4.42 22.47 -1.48
CA GLU A 52 3.32 21.74 -2.13
C GLU A 52 3.84 20.55 -2.94
N ARG A 53 4.92 20.73 -3.72
CA ARG A 53 5.55 19.61 -4.45
C ARG A 53 5.97 18.48 -3.51
N ILE A 54 6.59 18.81 -2.39
CA ILE A 54 7.03 17.79 -1.41
C ILE A 54 5.84 17.14 -0.71
N TYR A 55 4.79 17.90 -0.39
CA TYR A 55 3.54 17.34 0.12
C TYR A 55 2.97 16.29 -0.83
N ASN A 56 2.88 16.60 -2.12
CA ASN A 56 2.39 15.67 -3.14
C ASN A 56 3.26 14.40 -3.22
N LEU A 57 4.58 14.50 -3.05
CA LEU A 57 5.47 13.33 -2.99
C LEU A 57 5.18 12.45 -1.76
N CYS A 58 5.01 13.04 -0.57
CA CYS A 58 4.61 12.29 0.63
C CYS A 58 3.26 11.60 0.42
N THR A 59 2.26 12.30 -0.11
CA THR A 59 0.93 11.74 -0.38
C THR A 59 0.99 10.60 -1.40
N ALA A 60 1.79 10.74 -2.46
CA ALA A 60 1.97 9.67 -3.45
C ALA A 60 2.61 8.42 -2.83
N LEU A 61 3.60 8.60 -1.95
CA LEU A 61 4.27 7.51 -1.26
C LEU A 61 3.30 6.76 -0.32
N ASP A 62 2.49 7.49 0.44
CA ASP A 62 1.46 6.92 1.30
C ASP A 62 0.38 6.20 0.49
N THR A 63 -0.05 6.79 -0.63
CA THR A 63 -1.04 6.20 -1.54
C THR A 63 -0.53 4.88 -2.11
N LEU A 64 0.75 4.81 -2.50
CA LEU A 64 1.37 3.57 -2.97
C LEU A 64 1.33 2.48 -1.89
N LYS A 65 1.71 2.81 -0.65
CA LYS A 65 1.66 1.87 0.48
C LYS A 65 0.23 1.40 0.76
N GLN A 66 -0.74 2.33 0.73
CA GLN A 66 -2.16 2.02 0.91
C GLN A 66 -2.69 1.11 -0.20
N GLN A 67 -2.26 1.30 -1.45
CA GLN A 67 -2.68 0.44 -2.55
C GLN A 67 -2.15 -0.99 -2.43
N ILE A 68 -0.95 -1.19 -1.85
CA ILE A 68 -0.48 -2.56 -1.54
C ILE A 68 -1.32 -3.15 -0.40
N ALA A 69 -1.67 -2.35 0.61
CA ALA A 69 -2.51 -2.78 1.73
C ALA A 69 -3.95 -3.12 1.32
N SER A 70 -4.54 -2.39 0.36
CA SER A 70 -5.90 -2.66 -0.14
C SER A 70 -6.01 -4.05 -0.77
N VAL A 71 -4.98 -4.49 -1.50
CA VAL A 71 -4.92 -5.84 -2.09
C VAL A 71 -4.99 -6.94 -1.04
N VAL A 72 -4.43 -6.71 0.16
CA VAL A 72 -4.54 -7.65 1.29
C VAL A 72 -5.99 -7.76 1.76
N VAL A 73 -6.69 -6.63 1.89
CA VAL A 73 -8.10 -6.59 2.29
C VAL A 73 -8.97 -7.32 1.28
N ASP A 74 -8.75 -7.08 -0.01
CA ASP A 74 -9.47 -7.75 -1.10
C ASP A 74 -9.35 -9.28 -1.03
N GLY A 75 -8.15 -9.80 -0.74
CA GLY A 75 -7.95 -11.25 -0.60
C GLY A 75 -8.57 -11.83 0.67
N LYS A 76 -8.67 -11.08 1.77
CA LYS A 76 -9.41 -11.51 2.97
C LYS A 76 -10.90 -11.66 2.66
N ILE A 77 -11.47 -10.71 1.92
CA ILE A 77 -12.85 -10.80 1.43
C ILE A 77 -13.01 -12.01 0.49
N ALA A 78 -12.06 -12.23 -0.41
CA ALA A 78 -12.08 -13.38 -1.32
C ALA A 78 -12.05 -14.73 -0.56
N LYS A 79 -11.27 -14.82 0.53
CA LYS A 79 -11.23 -15.99 1.41
C LYS A 79 -12.58 -16.25 2.06
N MET A 80 -13.21 -15.23 2.66
CA MET A 80 -14.53 -15.36 3.28
C MET A 80 -15.58 -15.84 2.26
N ASN A 81 -15.52 -15.32 1.02
CA ASN A 81 -16.43 -15.73 -0.05
C ASN A 81 -16.23 -17.20 -0.46
N LEU A 82 -14.99 -17.70 -0.53
CA LEU A 82 -14.71 -19.11 -0.82
C LEU A 82 -15.21 -20.03 0.28
N GLU A 83 -14.98 -19.67 1.55
CA GLU A 83 -15.47 -20.44 2.70
C GLU A 83 -17.00 -20.52 2.71
N GLN A 84 -17.68 -19.42 2.38
CA GLN A 84 -19.14 -19.42 2.26
C GLN A 84 -19.63 -20.30 1.09
N GLN A 85 -18.95 -20.28 -0.05
CA GLN A 85 -19.29 -21.13 -1.19
C GLN A 85 -19.11 -22.62 -0.88
N GLN A 86 -18.11 -22.98 -0.07
CA GLN A 86 -17.87 -24.37 0.34
C GLN A 86 -18.92 -24.87 1.34
N LYS A 87 -19.38 -24.01 2.26
CA LYS A 87 -20.45 -24.35 3.23
C LYS A 87 -21.83 -24.55 2.58
N ASN A 88 -22.06 -23.93 1.43
CA ASN A 88 -23.33 -23.98 0.71
C ASN A 88 -23.39 -25.11 -0.36
N ARG A 89 -22.34 -25.93 -0.46
CA ARG A 89 -22.28 -27.14 -1.31
C ARG A 89 -22.58 -28.36 -0.47
#